data_AF-A0A2V1AMP5-F1
#
_entry.id   AF-A0A2V1AMP5-F1
#
_cell.length_a   1.000
_cell.length_b   1.000
_cell.length_c   1.000
_cell.angle_alpha   90.00
_cell.angle_beta   90.00
_cell.angle_gamma   90.00
#
_symmetry.space_group_name_H-M   'P 1'
#
loop_
_entity.id
_entity.type
_entity.pdbx_description
1 polymer ?
#
loop_
_entity_poly.entity_id
_entity_poly.type
_entity_poly.pdbx_seq_one_letter_code
_entity_poly.pdbx_strand_id
1 'polypeptide(L)'
;MSSLQKLLSNALKTKSSQVICKAPEPIIPNDIEIRPLPKPAGFQYVEDGYLRYRPANYAKFSHITNKKLPKEPTDIKGVDHAAYSHIERKQMYKKTPTVVHNAFFRLKYYPYYHHLSLVRKSNIAYTFSNIGGFPLNDRQLYEGFKSYKGPYSRNQYFKTTPHPKDTAVARAKFRKAVKKALFNALHEIVPETPKDIELVSGIWFFKFDASPRTEEDYNLITKDLAIAVKKVYKDQQFREQINQLSHLHNRNGTDRRLIRDAHLEVRPGSSYVPGYYPKLPFIKTTSLLA
;
A
#
# COMPACT_ATOMS: atom_id res chain seq x y z
N MET A 1 -46.87 42.46 20.23
CA MET A 1 -46.54 41.11 19.72
C MET A 1 -46.01 41.23 18.29
N SER A 2 -44.98 42.06 18.10
CA SER A 2 -44.72 42.79 16.86
C SER A 2 -43.29 42.57 16.35
N SER A 3 -43.16 42.68 15.03
CA SER A 3 -41.94 42.75 14.18
C SER A 3 -40.89 41.64 14.27
N LEU A 4 -40.52 41.13 15.45
CA LEU A 4 -39.41 40.20 15.63
C LEU A 4 -39.68 38.78 15.10
N GLN A 5 -40.89 38.24 15.30
CA GLN A 5 -41.25 36.93 14.76
C GLN A 5 -41.34 36.91 13.22
N LYS A 6 -41.75 38.04 12.61
CA LYS A 6 -41.76 38.21 11.14
C LYS A 6 -40.36 38.32 10.55
N LEU A 7 -39.43 38.96 11.25
CA LEU A 7 -38.02 39.04 10.85
C LEU A 7 -37.35 37.65 10.89
N LEU A 8 -37.59 36.86 11.94
CA LEU A 8 -37.03 35.52 12.07
C LEU A 8 -37.62 34.52 11.05
N SER A 9 -38.89 34.65 10.67
CA SER A 9 -39.49 33.82 9.61
C SER A 9 -38.97 34.14 8.20
N ASN A 10 -38.50 35.38 7.97
CA ASN A 10 -37.90 35.79 6.71
C ASN A 10 -36.43 35.39 6.59
N ALA A 11 -35.70 35.34 7.72
CA ALA A 11 -34.32 34.84 7.77
C ALA A 11 -34.22 33.34 7.46
N LEU A 12 -35.25 32.55 7.79
CA LEU A 12 -35.31 31.11 7.50
C LEU A 12 -35.70 30.77 6.05
N LYS A 13 -36.07 31.77 5.24
CA LYS A 13 -36.40 31.62 3.81
C LYS A 13 -35.26 32.06 2.89
N THR A 14 -34.02 32.11 3.37
CA THR A 14 -32.86 32.20 2.47
C THR A 14 -32.74 30.89 1.71
N LYS A 15 -33.21 30.88 0.46
CA LYS A 15 -32.95 29.85 -0.53
C LYS A 15 -31.49 29.41 -0.41
N SER A 16 -31.25 28.11 -0.24
CA SER A 16 -29.93 27.54 -0.39
C SER A 16 -29.46 27.76 -1.82
N SER A 17 -28.80 28.89 -2.10
CA SER A 17 -27.99 29.03 -3.29
C SER A 17 -26.81 28.08 -3.11
N GLN A 18 -26.92 26.89 -3.71
CA GLN A 18 -25.74 26.08 -3.95
C GLN A 18 -24.83 26.90 -4.87
N VAL A 19 -23.79 27.50 -4.28
CA VAL A 19 -22.68 28.08 -5.04
C VAL A 19 -21.92 26.89 -5.62
N ILE A 20 -22.27 26.51 -6.85
CA ILE A 20 -21.51 25.55 -7.62
C ILE A 20 -20.27 26.29 -8.11
N CYS A 21 -19.15 26.11 -7.41
CA CYS A 21 -17.85 26.54 -7.92
C CYS A 21 -17.53 25.69 -9.15
N LYS A 22 -17.84 26.20 -10.35
CA LYS A 22 -17.30 25.66 -11.60
C LYS A 22 -15.82 26.07 -11.67
N ALA A 23 -14.95 25.11 -11.98
CA ALA A 23 -13.55 25.43 -12.29
C ALA A 23 -13.53 26.40 -13.47
N PRO A 24 -12.67 27.45 -13.47
CA PRO A 24 -12.53 28.31 -14.62
C PRO A 24 -12.13 27.47 -15.83
N GLU A 25 -12.78 27.71 -16.96
CA GLU A 25 -12.40 27.06 -18.22
C GLU A 25 -10.95 27.47 -18.53
N PRO A 26 -10.09 26.52 -18.93
CA PRO A 26 -8.71 26.84 -19.25
C PRO A 26 -8.70 27.83 -20.41
N ILE A 27 -8.05 28.99 -20.19
CA ILE A 27 -7.73 29.93 -21.27
C ILE A 27 -6.71 29.21 -22.15
N ILE A 28 -7.17 28.65 -23.26
CA ILE A 28 -6.30 28.10 -24.30
C ILE A 28 -5.80 29.30 -25.10
N PRO A 29 -4.50 29.63 -25.10
CA PRO A 29 -3.97 30.69 -25.94
C PRO A 29 -4.20 30.32 -27.40
N ASN A 30 -4.81 31.21 -28.18
CA ASN A 30 -5.20 30.98 -29.58
C ASN A 30 -4.02 30.68 -30.54
N ASP A 31 -2.77 30.79 -30.07
CA ASP A 31 -1.56 30.66 -30.90
C ASP A 31 -0.68 29.45 -30.58
N ILE A 32 -1.16 28.49 -29.79
CA ILE A 32 -0.43 27.21 -29.65
C ILE A 32 -0.99 26.23 -30.68
N GLU A 33 -0.27 26.06 -31.81
CA GLU A 33 -0.44 24.89 -32.65
C GLU A 33 -0.15 23.63 -31.81
N ILE A 34 -1.21 23.02 -31.28
CA ILE A 34 -1.14 21.72 -30.64
C ILE A 34 -0.84 20.71 -31.74
N ARG A 35 0.44 20.46 -32.00
CA ARG A 35 0.84 19.34 -32.84
C ARG A 35 0.43 18.06 -32.11
N PRO A 36 -0.49 17.25 -32.66
CA PRO A 36 -0.83 15.98 -32.06
C PRO A 36 0.46 15.16 -31.97
N LEU A 37 0.73 14.62 -30.77
CA LEU A 37 1.80 13.65 -30.62
C LEU A 37 1.60 12.56 -31.68
N PRO A 38 2.66 12.17 -32.42
CA PRO A 38 2.54 11.09 -33.38
C PRO A 38 1.95 9.87 -32.65
N LYS A 39 0.91 9.26 -33.24
CA LYS A 39 0.31 8.04 -32.70
C LYS A 39 1.46 7.06 -32.45
N PRO A 40 1.65 6.53 -31.22
CA PRO A 40 2.64 5.51 -30.99
C PRO A 40 2.39 4.38 -31.98
N ALA A 41 3.44 3.94 -32.66
CA ALA A 41 3.40 2.85 -33.63
C ALA A 41 3.07 1.54 -32.89
N GLY A 42 1.79 1.33 -32.62
CA GLY A 42 1.28 0.23 -31.81
C GLY A 42 1.68 0.33 -30.33
N PHE A 43 0.74 0.01 -29.45
CA PHE A 43 1.14 -0.60 -28.19
C PHE A 43 1.71 -1.97 -28.56
N GLN A 44 3.03 -2.11 -28.64
CA GLN A 44 3.63 -3.45 -28.51
C GLN A 44 3.35 -3.91 -27.08
N TYR A 45 2.16 -4.45 -26.89
CA TYR A 45 1.85 -5.31 -25.77
C TYR A 45 2.90 -6.43 -25.80
N VAL A 46 3.79 -6.45 -24.81
CA VAL A 46 4.66 -7.60 -24.54
C VAL A 46 3.80 -8.68 -23.87
N GLU A 47 2.64 -9.00 -24.46
CA GLU A 47 1.71 -10.00 -23.94
C GLU A 47 2.17 -11.42 -24.32
N ASP A 48 2.79 -11.60 -25.49
CA ASP A 48 3.02 -12.95 -26.02
C ASP A 48 4.31 -13.64 -25.57
N GLY A 49 5.30 -12.90 -25.06
CA GLY A 49 6.56 -13.48 -24.60
C GLY A 49 6.41 -14.27 -23.28
N TYR A 50 5.51 -13.85 -22.40
CA TYR A 50 5.31 -14.46 -21.08
C TYR A 50 4.29 -15.58 -21.09
N LEU A 51 3.28 -15.52 -21.97
CA LEU A 51 2.20 -16.51 -22.01
C LEU A 51 2.63 -17.86 -22.58
N ARG A 52 3.67 -17.89 -23.43
CA ARG A 52 4.16 -19.12 -24.07
C ARG A 52 5.13 -19.94 -23.21
N TYR A 53 5.73 -19.34 -22.18
CA TYR A 53 6.64 -20.02 -21.26
C TYR A 53 5.96 -20.20 -19.90
N ARG A 54 5.28 -21.34 -19.71
CA ARG A 54 4.82 -21.81 -18.40
C ARG A 54 5.90 -22.72 -17.80
N PRO A 55 6.76 -22.30 -16.87
CA PRO A 55 7.74 -23.20 -16.31
C PRO A 55 7.14 -23.93 -15.12
N ALA A 56 7.54 -25.18 -14.99
CA ALA A 56 7.26 -26.02 -13.83
C ALA A 56 7.93 -25.51 -12.53
N ASN A 57 8.83 -24.51 -12.61
CA ASN A 57 9.67 -24.04 -11.51
C ASN A 57 9.76 -22.50 -11.45
N TYR A 58 8.88 -21.88 -10.66
CA TYR A 58 8.80 -20.43 -10.48
C TYR A 58 10.07 -19.77 -9.93
N ALA A 59 10.87 -20.51 -9.17
CA ALA A 59 12.16 -20.04 -8.65
C ALA A 59 13.20 -19.72 -9.74
N LYS A 60 12.94 -20.09 -11.01
CA LYS A 60 13.86 -19.88 -12.14
C LYS A 60 13.56 -18.62 -12.97
N PHE A 61 12.50 -17.86 -12.66
CA PHE A 61 12.22 -16.62 -13.37
C PHE A 61 13.12 -15.48 -12.87
N SER A 62 13.50 -14.56 -13.76
CA SER A 62 14.23 -13.35 -13.40
C SER A 62 13.34 -12.38 -12.63
N HIS A 63 13.20 -12.61 -11.34
CA HIS A 63 12.58 -11.64 -10.46
C HIS A 63 13.39 -10.32 -10.50
N ILE A 64 12.76 -9.16 -10.30
CA ILE A 64 13.47 -7.89 -10.09
C ILE A 64 14.45 -8.08 -8.93
N THR A 65 15.71 -8.36 -9.22
CA THR A 65 16.77 -8.66 -8.26
C THR A 65 17.94 -7.78 -8.64
N ASN A 66 17.80 -6.49 -8.35
CA ASN A 66 18.87 -5.54 -8.63
C ASN A 66 20.10 -5.77 -7.73
N LYS A 67 20.10 -6.84 -6.93
CA LYS A 67 21.13 -7.25 -5.95
C LYS A 67 21.60 -6.10 -5.06
N LYS A 68 20.71 -5.13 -4.86
CA LYS A 68 20.94 -3.86 -4.18
C LYS A 68 19.75 -3.59 -3.28
N LEU A 69 20.04 -3.02 -2.12
CA LEU A 69 19.04 -2.39 -1.28
C LEU A 69 18.46 -1.16 -2.00
N PRO A 70 17.22 -0.75 -1.67
CA PRO A 70 16.70 0.54 -2.12
C PRO A 70 17.65 1.67 -1.70
N LYS A 71 17.85 2.70 -2.54
CA LYS A 71 18.67 3.87 -2.16
C LYS A 71 17.85 4.88 -1.37
N GLU A 72 16.56 4.95 -1.69
CA GLU A 72 15.59 5.80 -0.99
C GLU A 72 14.37 5.00 -0.51
N PRO A 73 13.65 5.47 0.54
CA PRO A 73 12.37 4.87 0.95
C PRO A 73 11.33 4.84 -0.18
N THR A 74 11.45 5.74 -1.16
CA THR A 74 10.59 5.83 -2.34
C THR A 74 10.82 4.66 -3.31
N ASP A 75 12.01 4.03 -3.30
CA ASP A 75 12.39 2.91 -4.17
C ASP A 75 11.73 1.59 -3.78
N ILE A 76 11.29 1.46 -2.53
CA ILE A 76 10.45 0.34 -2.10
C ILE A 76 9.08 0.50 -2.79
N LYS A 77 8.82 -0.18 -3.90
CA LYS A 77 7.54 -0.07 -4.62
C LYS A 77 6.53 -1.09 -4.10
N GLY A 78 5.32 -1.02 -4.66
CA GLY A 78 4.26 -1.95 -4.35
C GLY A 78 4.35 -3.26 -5.14
N VAL A 79 3.22 -3.95 -5.16
CA VAL A 79 2.92 -5.04 -6.09
C VAL A 79 1.84 -4.59 -7.07
N ASP A 80 1.69 -5.33 -8.15
CA ASP A 80 0.53 -5.20 -9.04
C ASP A 80 -0.79 -5.48 -8.31
N HIS A 81 -1.88 -4.87 -8.78
CA HIS A 81 -3.19 -5.03 -8.17
C HIS A 81 -3.65 -6.49 -8.13
N ALA A 82 -3.27 -7.30 -9.13
CA ALA A 82 -3.58 -8.73 -9.18
C ALA A 82 -3.16 -9.44 -7.89
N ALA A 83 -2.06 -9.04 -7.26
CA ALA A 83 -1.56 -9.64 -6.01
C ALA A 83 -2.60 -9.65 -4.88
N TYR A 84 -3.41 -8.59 -4.76
CA TYR A 84 -4.34 -8.43 -3.63
C TYR A 84 -5.40 -9.53 -3.64
N SER A 85 -5.99 -9.83 -4.80
CA SER A 85 -6.97 -10.91 -4.95
C SER A 85 -6.40 -12.28 -4.57
N HIS A 86 -5.10 -12.51 -4.78
CA HIS A 86 -4.44 -13.78 -4.44
C HIS A 86 -4.01 -13.82 -2.97
N ILE A 87 -3.43 -12.73 -2.45
CA ILE A 87 -3.02 -12.64 -1.04
C ILE A 87 -4.24 -12.71 -0.11
N GLU A 88 -5.36 -12.11 -0.50
CA GLU A 88 -6.59 -12.10 0.28
C GLU A 88 -7.37 -13.42 0.23
N ARG A 89 -6.92 -14.43 -0.55
CA ARG A 89 -7.42 -15.80 -0.41
C ARG A 89 -7.14 -16.27 1.01
N LYS A 90 -8.20 -16.27 1.83
CA LYS A 90 -8.16 -16.48 3.29
C LYS A 90 -7.26 -17.63 3.73
N GLN A 91 -7.17 -18.70 2.94
CA GLN A 91 -6.36 -19.87 3.29
C GLN A 91 -4.85 -19.62 3.20
N MET A 92 -4.35 -18.94 2.16
CA MET A 92 -2.91 -18.71 2.00
C MET A 92 -2.41 -17.72 3.05
N TYR A 93 -3.12 -16.59 3.20
CA TYR A 93 -2.75 -15.62 4.24
C TYR A 93 -2.76 -16.25 5.63
N LYS A 94 -3.74 -17.09 5.99
CA LYS A 94 -3.79 -17.73 7.31
C LYS A 94 -2.63 -18.70 7.56
N LYS A 95 -2.20 -19.45 6.54
CA LYS A 95 -1.13 -20.46 6.64
C LYS A 95 0.28 -19.85 6.68
N THR A 96 0.49 -18.67 6.10
CA THR A 96 1.78 -17.98 6.16
C THR A 96 2.10 -17.53 7.59
N PRO A 97 3.30 -17.83 8.14
CA PRO A 97 3.67 -17.42 9.49
C PRO A 97 3.80 -15.90 9.57
N THR A 98 3.48 -15.37 10.74
CA THR A 98 3.59 -13.94 11.02
C THR A 98 5.03 -13.63 11.43
N VAL A 99 5.64 -12.64 10.78
CA VAL A 99 6.98 -12.16 11.12
C VAL A 99 6.92 -11.45 12.46
N VAL A 100 6.06 -10.43 12.53
CA VAL A 100 5.82 -9.58 13.70
C VAL A 100 4.34 -9.22 13.76
N HIS A 101 3.79 -9.15 14.98
CA HIS A 101 2.44 -8.68 15.26
C HIS A 101 2.48 -7.73 16.44
N ASN A 102 1.89 -6.55 16.27
CA ASN A 102 1.67 -5.58 17.34
C ASN A 102 0.26 -4.98 17.23
N ALA A 103 -0.04 -3.98 18.07
CA ALA A 103 -1.34 -3.30 18.08
C ALA A 103 -1.68 -2.62 16.75
N PHE A 104 -0.68 -2.19 15.97
CA PHE A 104 -0.87 -1.40 14.75
C PHE A 104 -0.93 -2.25 13.49
N PHE A 105 -0.14 -3.32 13.43
CA PHE A 105 -0.03 -4.14 12.24
C PHE A 105 0.34 -5.60 12.52
N ARG A 106 0.11 -6.42 11.51
CA ARG A 106 0.70 -7.76 11.37
C ARG A 106 1.44 -7.82 10.07
N LEU A 107 2.66 -8.30 10.16
CA LEU A 107 3.57 -8.37 9.04
C LEU A 107 3.78 -9.83 8.65
N LYS A 108 3.56 -10.12 7.37
CA LYS A 108 3.92 -11.39 6.75
C LYS A 108 4.95 -11.12 5.66
N TYR A 109 5.84 -12.09 5.45
CA TYR A 109 6.89 -12.00 4.46
C TYR A 109 6.72 -13.10 3.42
N TYR A 110 6.79 -12.72 2.15
CA TYR A 110 6.85 -13.65 1.03
C TYR A 110 8.20 -13.48 0.33
N PRO A 111 9.04 -14.51 0.28
CA PRO A 111 10.40 -14.43 -0.27
C PRO A 111 10.37 -14.24 -1.79
N TYR A 112 11.51 -13.84 -2.36
CA TYR A 112 11.60 -13.53 -3.79
C TYR A 112 11.22 -14.71 -4.71
N TYR A 113 11.46 -15.96 -4.29
CA TYR A 113 11.12 -17.17 -5.04
C TYR A 113 9.66 -17.64 -4.84
N HIS A 114 8.85 -16.95 -4.04
CA HIS A 114 7.42 -17.23 -3.92
C HIS A 114 6.67 -16.75 -5.17
N HIS A 115 5.65 -17.47 -5.66
CA HIS A 115 4.92 -17.11 -6.89
C HIS A 115 4.29 -15.71 -6.85
N LEU A 116 3.84 -15.25 -5.68
CA LEU A 116 3.39 -13.85 -5.48
C LEU A 116 4.48 -12.81 -5.76
N SER A 117 5.75 -13.13 -5.56
CA SER A 117 6.85 -12.19 -5.80
C SER A 117 7.09 -11.93 -7.30
N LEU A 118 6.35 -12.58 -8.20
CA LEU A 118 6.36 -12.24 -9.63
C LEU A 118 5.80 -10.84 -9.89
N VAL A 119 4.79 -10.44 -9.11
CA VAL A 119 4.06 -9.17 -9.34
C VAL A 119 4.66 -7.99 -8.57
N ARG A 120 5.87 -8.15 -8.02
CA ARG A 120 6.57 -7.09 -7.31
C ARG A 120 7.10 -6.03 -8.28
N LYS A 121 7.05 -4.76 -7.88
CA LYS A 121 7.57 -3.64 -8.68
C LYS A 121 8.97 -3.18 -8.25
N SER A 122 9.55 -3.83 -7.25
CA SER A 122 10.90 -3.58 -6.73
C SER A 122 11.45 -4.84 -6.06
N ASN A 123 12.77 -4.87 -5.83
CA ASN A 123 13.43 -6.01 -5.17
C ASN A 123 12.85 -6.29 -3.78
N ILE A 124 12.60 -5.22 -3.03
CA ILE A 124 11.88 -5.21 -1.76
C ILE A 124 10.56 -4.49 -2.02
N ALA A 125 9.46 -5.23 -2.00
CA ALA A 125 8.13 -4.69 -2.25
C ALA A 125 7.36 -4.52 -0.94
N TYR A 126 6.68 -3.39 -0.81
CA TYR A 126 5.82 -3.06 0.30
C TYR A 126 4.36 -3.13 -0.13
N THR A 127 3.56 -3.89 0.59
CA THR A 127 2.14 -4.06 0.29
C THR A 127 1.33 -4.01 1.57
N PHE A 128 0.08 -3.59 1.48
CA PHE A 128 -0.74 -3.45 2.68
C PHE A 128 -2.20 -3.77 2.41
N SER A 129 -2.88 -4.33 3.39
CA SER A 129 -4.34 -4.38 3.44
C SER A 129 -4.83 -3.56 4.63
N ASN A 130 -5.84 -2.73 4.37
CA ASN A 130 -6.60 -2.07 5.45
C ASN A 130 -7.85 -2.89 5.83
N ILE A 131 -8.02 -4.09 5.25
CA ILE A 131 -9.18 -4.93 5.51
C ILE A 131 -9.03 -5.61 6.86
N GLY A 132 -9.60 -4.98 7.89
CA GLY A 132 -9.58 -5.45 9.27
C GLY A 132 -9.21 -4.34 10.26
N GLY A 133 -9.41 -4.63 11.55
CA GLY A 133 -9.29 -3.65 12.62
C GLY A 133 -10.64 -3.10 13.04
N PHE A 134 -10.65 -2.41 14.18
CA PHE A 134 -11.83 -1.70 14.67
C PHE A 134 -11.79 -0.25 14.15
N PRO A 135 -12.94 0.37 13.85
CA PRO A 135 -12.99 1.77 13.43
C PRO A 135 -12.38 2.72 14.47
N LEU A 136 -12.33 2.34 15.75
CA LEU A 136 -11.61 3.05 16.78
C LEU A 136 -10.42 2.21 17.26
N ASN A 137 -9.35 2.88 17.68
CA ASN A 137 -8.21 2.21 18.32
C ASN A 137 -8.64 1.52 19.63
N ASP A 138 -9.64 2.07 20.32
CA ASP A 138 -10.25 1.47 21.50
C ASP A 138 -11.45 0.61 21.09
N ARG A 139 -11.28 -0.71 21.28
CA ARG A 139 -12.29 -1.71 20.97
C ARG A 139 -13.50 -1.62 21.90
N GLN A 140 -13.30 -1.41 23.19
CA GLN A 140 -14.39 -1.36 24.16
C GLN A 140 -15.25 -0.14 23.91
N LEU A 141 -14.61 1.00 23.63
CA LEU A 141 -15.30 2.21 23.23
C LEU A 141 -16.13 1.96 21.96
N TYR A 142 -15.55 1.36 20.92
CA TYR A 142 -16.28 1.04 19.70
C TYR A 142 -17.48 0.11 19.93
N GLU A 143 -17.31 -0.94 20.73
CA GLU A 143 -18.40 -1.85 21.11
C GLU A 143 -19.49 -1.10 21.90
N GLY A 144 -19.12 -0.19 22.80
CA GLY A 144 -20.01 0.71 23.51
C GLY A 144 -20.81 1.60 22.56
N PHE A 145 -20.15 2.30 21.63
CA PHE A 145 -20.80 3.11 20.59
C PHE A 145 -21.78 2.30 19.75
N LYS A 146 -21.40 1.07 19.35
CA LYS A 146 -22.24 0.18 18.55
C LYS A 146 -23.46 -0.33 19.31
N SER A 147 -23.32 -0.58 20.61
CA SER A 147 -24.40 -1.09 21.47
C SER A 147 -25.35 0.00 21.96
N TYR A 148 -24.97 1.28 21.87
CA TYR A 148 -25.74 2.39 22.41
C TYR A 148 -27.04 2.62 21.64
N LYS A 149 -28.17 2.43 22.32
CA LYS A 149 -29.54 2.65 21.78
C LYS A 149 -30.26 3.85 22.39
N GLY A 150 -29.54 4.72 23.11
CA GLY A 150 -30.13 5.84 23.82
C GLY A 150 -30.53 7.02 22.92
N PRO A 151 -30.95 8.15 23.52
CA PRO A 151 -31.48 9.32 22.81
C PRO A 151 -30.53 9.88 21.74
N TYR A 152 -29.22 9.78 21.95
CA TYR A 152 -28.21 10.31 21.04
C TYR A 152 -27.80 9.35 19.91
N SER A 153 -28.39 8.14 19.84
CA SER A 153 -28.03 7.12 18.83
C SER A 153 -28.25 7.60 17.40
N ARG A 154 -29.16 8.57 17.20
CA ARG A 154 -29.46 9.15 15.89
C ARG A 154 -28.53 10.29 15.49
N ASN A 155 -27.70 10.81 16.41
CA ASN A 155 -26.76 11.88 16.12
C ASN A 155 -25.75 11.44 15.07
N GLN A 156 -25.40 12.36 14.17
CA GLN A 156 -24.46 12.09 13.10
C GLN A 156 -23.12 11.56 13.64
N TYR A 157 -22.69 12.04 14.81
CA TYR A 157 -21.50 11.58 15.51
C TYR A 157 -21.49 10.07 15.80
N PHE A 158 -22.62 9.47 16.19
CA PHE A 158 -22.75 8.03 16.43
C PHE A 158 -22.94 7.22 15.14
N LYS A 159 -23.44 7.86 14.07
CA LYS A 159 -23.60 7.26 12.74
C LYS A 159 -22.32 7.25 11.93
N THR A 160 -21.49 8.28 12.07
CA THR A 160 -20.16 8.33 11.48
C THR A 160 -19.22 7.55 12.39
N THR A 161 -18.73 6.42 11.92
CA THR A 161 -17.57 5.75 12.51
C THR A 161 -16.32 6.28 11.80
N PRO A 162 -15.67 7.35 12.28
CA PRO A 162 -14.43 7.81 11.67
C PRO A 162 -13.37 6.74 11.89
N HIS A 163 -13.07 5.96 10.87
CA HIS A 163 -11.88 5.13 10.91
C HIS A 163 -10.69 6.10 10.88
N PRO A 164 -9.67 5.96 11.74
CA PRO A 164 -8.45 6.77 11.62
C PRO A 164 -7.70 6.53 10.29
N LYS A 165 -8.18 5.59 9.45
CA LYS A 165 -7.73 5.28 8.10
C LYS A 165 -8.69 5.78 7.01
N ASP A 166 -9.80 6.46 7.33
CA ASP A 166 -10.73 6.93 6.30
C ASP A 166 -10.14 8.10 5.51
N THR A 167 -9.42 9.00 6.18
CA THR A 167 -8.76 10.10 5.47
C THR A 167 -7.59 9.58 4.62
N ALA A 168 -7.55 9.97 3.35
CA ALA A 168 -6.47 9.61 2.44
C ALA A 168 -5.10 10.11 2.97
N VAL A 169 -5.10 11.28 3.61
CA VAL A 169 -3.91 11.91 4.20
C VAL A 169 -3.34 11.07 5.35
N ALA A 170 -4.17 10.63 6.30
CA ALA A 170 -3.67 9.80 7.42
C ALA A 170 -3.12 8.46 6.93
N ARG A 171 -3.79 7.81 5.97
CA ARG A 171 -3.28 6.59 5.31
C ARG A 171 -1.94 6.83 4.65
N ALA A 172 -1.79 7.92 3.91
CA ALA A 172 -0.54 8.26 3.23
C ALA A 172 0.61 8.52 4.23
N LYS A 173 0.35 9.30 5.29
CA LYS A 173 1.33 9.58 6.35
C LYS A 173 1.79 8.30 7.04
N PHE A 174 0.86 7.44 7.46
CA PHE A 174 1.21 6.19 8.14
C PHE A 174 2.02 5.25 7.25
N ARG A 175 1.59 5.04 5.99
CA ARG A 175 2.34 4.22 5.03
C ARG A 175 3.74 4.77 4.77
N LYS A 176 3.88 6.09 4.66
CA LYS A 176 5.19 6.74 4.49
C LYS A 176 6.09 6.47 5.69
N ALA A 177 5.56 6.55 6.91
CA ALA A 177 6.31 6.27 8.14
C ALA A 177 6.77 4.80 8.20
N VAL A 178 5.86 3.84 8.00
CA VAL A 178 6.17 2.39 7.98
C VAL A 178 7.23 2.07 6.92
N LYS A 179 7.09 2.65 5.73
CA LYS A 179 8.02 2.46 4.62
C LYS A 179 9.41 3.02 4.92
N LYS A 180 9.48 4.19 5.54
CA LYS A 180 10.75 4.80 5.99
C LYS A 180 11.40 3.95 7.08
N ALA A 181 10.63 3.46 8.05
CA ALA A 181 11.13 2.59 9.10
C ALA A 181 11.64 1.24 8.56
N LEU A 182 10.93 0.64 7.59
CA LEU A 182 11.40 -0.57 6.90
C LEU A 182 12.70 -0.30 6.14
N PHE A 183 12.79 0.81 5.40
CA PHE A 183 14.01 1.23 4.71
C PHE A 183 15.20 1.35 5.66
N ASN A 184 15.03 2.08 6.78
CA ASN A 184 16.09 2.26 7.77
C ASN A 184 16.53 0.91 8.36
N ALA A 185 15.58 0.07 8.75
CA ALA A 185 15.86 -1.25 9.33
C ALA A 185 16.64 -2.17 8.38
N LEU A 186 16.34 -2.12 7.07
CA LEU A 186 17.07 -2.89 6.06
C LEU A 186 18.53 -2.46 5.97
N HIS A 187 18.79 -1.15 5.90
CA HIS A 187 20.14 -0.60 5.84
C HIS A 187 20.95 -0.79 7.12
N GLU A 188 20.28 -0.79 8.28
CA GLU A 188 20.93 -1.00 9.57
C GLU A 188 21.34 -2.46 9.79
N ILE A 189 20.53 -3.42 9.33
CA ILE A 189 20.67 -4.83 9.71
C ILE A 189 21.32 -5.69 8.62
N VAL A 190 21.06 -5.38 7.34
CA VAL A 190 21.43 -6.23 6.20
C VAL A 190 22.66 -5.64 5.52
N PRO A 191 23.79 -6.38 5.49
CA PRO A 191 24.95 -5.96 4.72
C PRO A 191 24.61 -5.78 3.24
N GLU A 192 25.26 -4.83 2.56
CA GLU A 192 25.06 -4.59 1.12
C GLU A 192 25.71 -5.66 0.21
N THR A 193 25.71 -6.93 0.63
CA THR A 193 26.16 -8.04 -0.22
C THR A 193 24.99 -8.63 -1.00
N PRO A 194 25.20 -9.09 -2.25
CA PRO A 194 24.14 -9.70 -3.04
C PRO A 194 23.43 -10.88 -2.36
N LYS A 195 24.17 -11.71 -1.61
CA LYS A 195 23.64 -12.89 -0.91
C LYS A 195 22.76 -12.50 0.27
N ASP A 196 23.18 -11.51 1.05
CA ASP A 196 22.41 -11.01 2.20
C ASP A 196 21.11 -10.32 1.75
N ILE A 197 21.21 -9.52 0.69
CA ILE A 197 20.06 -8.82 0.10
C ILE A 197 19.02 -9.81 -0.42
N GLU A 198 19.44 -10.91 -1.02
CA GLU A 198 18.55 -11.97 -1.52
C GLU A 198 17.66 -12.55 -0.41
N LEU A 199 18.17 -12.68 0.83
CA LEU A 199 17.42 -13.21 1.98
C LEU A 199 16.25 -12.33 2.43
N VAL A 200 16.33 -11.02 2.16
CA VAL A 200 15.28 -10.04 2.54
C VAL A 200 14.47 -9.56 1.33
N SER A 201 14.84 -10.01 0.12
CA SER A 201 14.19 -9.66 -1.13
C SER A 201 12.85 -10.39 -1.25
N GLY A 202 11.78 -9.68 -1.59
CA GLY A 202 10.43 -10.25 -1.51
C GLY A 202 9.35 -9.21 -1.23
N ILE A 203 8.18 -9.70 -0.83
CA ILE A 203 7.03 -8.88 -0.47
C ILE A 203 6.89 -8.83 1.06
N TRP A 204 6.91 -7.62 1.59
CA TRP A 204 6.58 -7.28 2.96
C TRP A 204 5.11 -6.88 3.00
N PHE A 205 4.26 -7.79 3.47
CA PHE A 205 2.80 -7.61 3.49
C PHE A 205 2.31 -7.18 4.87
N PHE A 206 1.79 -5.97 4.94
CA PHE A 206 1.26 -5.36 6.15
C PHE A 206 -0.25 -5.48 6.21
N LYS A 207 -0.78 -6.01 7.31
CA LYS A 207 -2.20 -5.86 7.63
C LYS A 207 -2.30 -4.85 8.75
N PHE A 208 -2.87 -3.68 8.47
CA PHE A 208 -3.00 -2.62 9.47
C PHE A 208 -4.26 -2.82 10.29
N ASP A 209 -4.12 -2.96 11.61
CA ASP A 209 -5.22 -3.13 12.55
C ASP A 209 -5.58 -1.78 13.22
N ALA A 210 -4.61 -1.04 13.78
CA ALA A 210 -4.81 0.30 14.37
C ALA A 210 -4.01 1.41 13.66
N SER A 211 -4.16 2.66 14.10
CA SER A 211 -3.35 3.81 13.64
C SER A 211 -2.55 4.42 14.81
N PRO A 212 -1.23 4.68 14.65
CA PRO A 212 -0.43 5.34 15.68
C PRO A 212 -0.87 6.79 15.89
N ARG A 213 -0.76 7.28 17.13
CA ARG A 213 -1.13 8.64 17.54
C ARG A 213 0.03 9.39 18.18
N THR A 214 0.85 8.72 19.00
CA THR A 214 1.96 9.33 19.74
C THR A 214 3.30 9.02 19.09
N GLU A 215 4.35 9.77 19.47
CA GLU A 215 5.72 9.47 19.06
C GLU A 215 6.18 8.09 19.56
N GLU A 216 5.73 7.69 20.74
CA GLU A 216 5.99 6.37 21.32
C GLU A 216 5.43 5.26 20.45
N ASP A 217 4.23 5.43 19.88
CA ASP A 217 3.63 4.47 18.94
C ASP A 217 4.51 4.31 17.70
N TYR A 218 5.01 5.42 17.14
CA TYR A 218 5.91 5.41 15.99
C TYR A 218 7.27 4.79 16.31
N ASN A 219 7.78 5.00 17.52
CA ASN A 219 9.01 4.38 18.00
C ASN A 219 8.83 2.86 18.15
N LEU A 220 7.68 2.40 18.64
CA LEU A 220 7.33 0.99 18.71
C LEU A 220 7.29 0.35 17.32
N ILE A 221 6.64 1.01 16.35
CA ILE A 221 6.62 0.55 14.94
C ILE A 221 8.04 0.41 14.38
N THR A 222 8.91 1.38 14.66
CA THR A 222 10.31 1.36 14.18
C THR A 222 11.09 0.20 14.79
N LYS A 223 10.99 0.00 16.10
CA LYS A 223 11.63 -1.12 16.81
C LYS A 223 11.14 -2.47 16.29
N ASP A 224 9.83 -2.62 16.12
CA ASP A 224 9.21 -3.86 15.64
C ASP A 224 9.59 -4.18 14.19
N LEU A 225 9.78 -3.17 13.35
CA LEU A 225 10.30 -3.36 11.99
C LEU A 225 11.76 -3.80 11.98
N ALA A 226 12.60 -3.26 12.87
CA ALA A 226 13.96 -3.75 13.04
C ALA A 226 13.98 -5.21 13.48
N ILE A 227 13.12 -5.59 14.45
CA ILE A 227 12.96 -7.00 14.86
C ILE A 227 12.50 -7.86 13.69
N ALA A 228 11.55 -7.37 12.87
CA ALA A 228 11.06 -8.11 11.71
C ALA A 228 12.16 -8.37 10.67
N VAL A 229 12.96 -7.35 10.33
CA VAL A 229 14.10 -7.49 9.42
C VAL A 229 15.14 -8.44 10.00
N LYS A 230 15.47 -8.31 11.28
CA LYS A 230 16.39 -9.23 11.97
C LYS A 230 15.88 -10.67 11.95
N LYS A 231 14.58 -10.90 12.12
CA LYS A 231 13.98 -12.23 12.05
C LYS A 231 14.13 -12.82 10.65
N VAL A 232 13.72 -12.11 9.59
CA VAL A 232 13.87 -12.60 8.21
C VAL A 232 15.35 -12.87 7.87
N TYR A 233 16.26 -11.97 8.28
CA TYR A 233 17.67 -12.04 7.93
C TYR A 233 18.49 -13.04 8.76
N LYS A 234 18.27 -13.15 10.08
CA LYS A 234 19.12 -13.96 10.99
C LYS A 234 18.47 -15.27 11.45
N ASP A 235 17.15 -15.35 11.53
CA ASP A 235 16.46 -16.55 12.04
C ASP A 235 16.39 -17.66 10.97
N GLN A 236 17.22 -18.69 11.13
CA GLN A 236 17.28 -19.81 10.20
C GLN A 236 16.01 -20.68 10.23
N GLN A 237 15.43 -20.92 11.41
CA GLN A 237 14.22 -21.73 11.54
C GLN A 237 13.05 -21.05 10.82
N PHE A 238 12.91 -19.73 10.99
CA PHE A 238 11.92 -18.96 10.26
C PHE A 238 12.10 -19.06 8.74
N ARG A 239 13.35 -18.98 8.25
CA ARG A 239 13.64 -19.13 6.81
C ARG A 239 13.29 -20.52 6.30
N GLU A 240 13.63 -21.58 7.02
CA GLU A 240 13.30 -22.96 6.65
C GLU A 240 11.78 -23.17 6.59
N GLN A 241 11.04 -22.64 7.57
CA GLN A 241 9.58 -22.68 7.57
C GLN A 241 8.99 -21.96 6.35
N ILE A 242 9.48 -20.75 6.05
CA ILE A 242 9.06 -19.98 4.88
C ILE A 242 9.43 -20.68 3.57
N ASN A 243 10.60 -21.30 3.48
CA ASN A 243 11.04 -22.08 2.32
C ASN A 243 10.05 -23.22 2.04
N GLN A 244 9.76 -24.05 3.05
CA GLN A 244 8.84 -25.19 2.92
C GLN A 244 7.44 -24.74 2.50
N LEU A 245 6.89 -23.70 3.15
CA LEU A 245 5.58 -23.16 2.80
C LEU A 245 5.56 -22.57 1.40
N SER A 246 6.61 -21.86 1.00
CA SER A 246 6.71 -21.31 -0.36
C SER A 246 6.76 -22.40 -1.40
N HIS A 247 7.47 -23.51 -1.15
CA HIS A 247 7.46 -24.67 -2.04
C HIS A 247 6.07 -25.29 -2.15
N LEU A 248 5.36 -25.47 -1.03
CA LEU A 248 3.99 -25.98 -1.02
C LEU A 248 3.03 -25.04 -1.76
N HIS A 249 3.11 -23.75 -1.50
CA HIS A 249 2.30 -22.74 -2.17
C HIS A 249 2.59 -22.66 -3.67
N ASN A 250 3.85 -22.77 -4.08
CA ASN A 250 4.22 -22.77 -5.49
C ASN A 250 3.75 -24.05 -6.21
N ARG A 251 3.71 -25.20 -5.52
CA ARG A 251 3.16 -26.46 -6.06
C ARG A 251 1.63 -26.42 -6.18
N ASN A 252 0.94 -25.90 -5.18
CA ASN A 252 -0.53 -25.89 -5.11
C ASN A 252 -1.15 -24.68 -5.83
N GLY A 253 -0.39 -23.61 -6.00
CA GLY A 253 -0.82 -22.28 -6.42
C GLY A 253 -0.31 -21.89 -7.79
N THR A 254 -0.55 -22.72 -8.82
CA THR A 254 -0.48 -22.26 -10.21
C THR A 254 -1.71 -21.40 -10.52
N ASP A 255 -1.82 -20.21 -9.93
CA ASP A 255 -2.78 -19.24 -10.42
C ASP A 255 -2.28 -18.67 -11.74
N ARG A 256 -2.58 -19.39 -12.82
CA ARG A 256 -2.48 -18.89 -14.20
C ARG A 256 -3.13 -17.53 -14.35
N ARG A 257 -4.14 -17.25 -13.52
CA ARG A 257 -4.82 -15.95 -13.37
C ARG A 257 -3.87 -14.86 -12.89
N LEU A 258 -3.04 -15.07 -11.87
CA LEU A 258 -2.10 -14.06 -11.37
C LEU A 258 -1.14 -13.62 -12.48
N ILE A 259 -0.60 -14.55 -13.26
CA ILE A 259 0.37 -14.23 -14.33
C ILE A 259 -0.32 -13.56 -15.52
N ARG A 260 -1.51 -14.03 -15.90
CA ARG A 260 -2.30 -13.43 -16.98
C ARG A 260 -2.76 -12.02 -16.64
N ASP A 261 -3.17 -11.81 -15.40
CA ASP A 261 -3.79 -10.57 -14.94
C ASP A 261 -2.75 -9.57 -14.39
N ALA A 262 -1.49 -9.99 -14.23
CA ALA A 262 -0.41 -9.13 -13.76
C ALA A 262 0.16 -8.27 -14.88
N HIS A 263 0.01 -6.95 -14.74
CA HIS A 263 0.74 -6.00 -15.57
C HIS A 263 2.14 -5.78 -15.00
N LEU A 264 3.11 -6.55 -15.50
CA LEU A 264 4.52 -6.36 -15.17
C LEU A 264 5.04 -5.07 -15.83
N GLU A 265 4.91 -3.94 -15.14
CA GLU A 265 5.47 -2.64 -15.56
C GLU A 265 7.01 -2.66 -15.66
N VAL A 266 7.66 -3.73 -15.20
CA VAL A 266 9.11 -3.89 -15.14
C VAL A 266 9.49 -5.20 -15.80
N ARG A 267 10.33 -5.13 -16.85
CA ARG A 267 10.88 -6.33 -17.47
C ARG A 267 11.79 -7.06 -16.45
N PRO A 268 11.72 -8.39 -16.34
CA PRO A 268 12.70 -9.23 -15.66
C PRO A 268 14.13 -8.82 -16.04
N GLY A 269 14.95 -8.44 -15.04
CA GLY A 269 16.33 -7.99 -15.26
C GLY A 269 16.51 -6.52 -15.66
N SER A 270 15.48 -5.67 -15.63
CA SER A 270 15.68 -4.25 -15.92
C SER A 270 16.42 -3.52 -14.79
N SER A 271 17.55 -2.93 -15.12
CA SER A 271 18.26 -1.96 -14.26
C SER A 271 17.45 -0.67 -14.07
N TYR A 272 16.55 -0.39 -15.02
CA TYR A 272 15.61 0.72 -15.00
C TYR A 272 14.24 0.23 -14.54
N VAL A 273 13.91 0.52 -13.28
CA VAL A 273 12.55 0.46 -12.78
C VAL A 273 11.93 1.81 -13.15
N PRO A 274 10.89 1.91 -14.00
CA PRO A 274 10.20 3.18 -14.18
C PRO A 274 9.75 3.65 -12.80
N GLY A 275 10.40 4.71 -12.32
CA GLY A 275 10.07 5.31 -11.04
C GLY A 275 8.58 5.60 -11.05
N TYR A 276 7.87 5.15 -10.02
CA TYR A 276 6.51 5.60 -9.75
C TYR A 276 6.48 7.12 -9.88
N TYR A 277 5.94 7.61 -11.00
CA TYR A 277 5.62 9.00 -11.16
C TYR A 277 4.52 9.27 -10.13
N PRO A 278 4.76 10.12 -9.12
CA PRO A 278 3.66 10.51 -8.24
C PRO A 278 2.54 11.00 -9.15
N LYS A 279 1.30 10.54 -8.90
CA LYS A 279 0.09 10.99 -9.62
C LYS A 279 -0.19 12.50 -9.47
N LEU A 280 0.75 13.24 -8.90
CA LEU A 280 0.82 14.69 -8.83
C LEU A 280 2.26 15.09 -9.18
N PRO A 281 2.51 15.63 -10.37
CA PRO A 281 3.70 16.45 -10.55
C PRO A 281 3.49 17.73 -9.72
N PHE A 282 4.58 18.30 -9.20
CA PHE A 282 4.63 19.61 -8.52
C PHE A 282 4.17 19.63 -7.05
N ILE A 283 5.15 19.70 -6.14
CA ILE A 283 5.47 20.87 -5.31
C ILE A 283 6.86 20.57 -4.74
N LYS A 284 7.90 21.21 -5.28
CA LYS A 284 9.28 21.15 -4.74
C LYS A 284 9.57 22.32 -3.78
N THR A 285 8.62 23.21 -3.55
CA THR A 285 8.83 24.45 -2.80
C THR A 285 7.64 24.70 -1.87
N THR A 286 7.83 24.44 -0.58
CA THR A 286 6.86 24.77 0.49
C THR A 286 6.92 26.23 0.92
N SER A 287 7.76 27.07 0.29
CA SER A 287 7.92 28.49 0.62
C SER A 287 6.81 29.40 0.07
N LEU A 288 5.86 28.87 -0.71
CA LEU A 288 4.74 29.62 -1.29
C LEU A 288 3.38 29.27 -0.64
N LEU A 289 3.40 28.64 0.54
CA LEU A 289 2.21 28.38 1.36
C LEU A 289 2.33 29.09 2.72
N ALA A 290 2.77 30.35 2.68
CA ALA A 290 2.62 31.31 3.76
C ALA A 290 1.55 32.34 3.35
#